data_AF-A0A2U1CV63-F1
#
_entry.id   AF-A0A2U1CV63-F1
#
_cell.length_a   1.000
_cell.length_b   1.000
_cell.length_c   1.000
_cell.angle_alpha   90.00
_cell.angle_beta   90.00
_cell.angle_gamma   90.00
#
_symmetry.space_group_name_H-M   'P 1'
#
loop_
_entity.id
_entity.type
_entity.pdbx_description
1 polymer ?
#
loop_
_entity_poly.entity_id
_entity_poly.type
_entity_poly.pdbx_seq_one_letter_code
_entity_poly.pdbx_strand_id
1 'polypeptide(L)'
;MSTRPPLVQRERSFGRWRGRLSGALVGGFALVMAGCASHYTHYAVFPAENSSGEDRRVRVVWHTAEYPAWWPGADVVATALTVETQCSTRVWRLKGVPQGDSGCASEGVRACGEPGQDRLARTGEPVEPGTVCMAVTNADRLEALEGELALRVDCEPINTQRGSGEEAENRDYVRASAVPYSIAVRKAPRYSLEAGPPELGDAVCDDE
;
A
#
# COMPACT_ATOMS: atom_id res chain seq x y z
N MET A 1 -48.82 -27.29 62.23
CA MET A 1 -48.13 -28.58 61.96
C MET A 1 -46.86 -28.25 61.18
N SER A 2 -45.64 -28.68 61.48
CA SER A 2 -45.12 -29.60 62.49
C SER A 2 -43.59 -29.38 62.52
N THR A 3 -43.07 -29.05 63.70
CA THR A 3 -41.87 -29.60 64.36
C THR A 3 -40.61 -30.03 63.55
N ARG A 4 -39.45 -29.44 63.94
CA ARG A 4 -38.03 -29.89 63.80
C ARG A 4 -37.76 -31.26 64.49
N PRO A 5 -36.51 -31.82 64.56
CA PRO A 5 -35.32 -32.03 63.67
C PRO A 5 -34.87 -33.55 63.77
N PRO A 6 -33.58 -34.04 63.80
CA PRO A 6 -32.23 -33.53 63.46
C PRO A 6 -31.26 -34.51 62.69
N LEU A 7 -30.08 -33.96 62.33
CA LEU A 7 -28.70 -34.52 62.31
C LEU A 7 -28.41 -35.96 61.83
N VAL A 8 -27.53 -36.10 60.83
CA VAL A 8 -26.37 -37.02 60.88
C VAL A 8 -25.20 -36.43 60.10
N GLN A 9 -24.08 -36.23 60.81
CA GLN A 9 -22.75 -36.00 60.29
C GLN A 9 -22.23 -37.23 59.54
N ARG A 10 -21.41 -37.01 58.50
CA ARG A 10 -20.35 -37.97 58.18
C ARG A 10 -19.09 -37.25 57.72
N GLU A 11 -18.24 -36.95 58.69
CA GLU A 11 -16.81 -36.75 58.48
C GLU A 11 -16.23 -38.02 57.85
N ARG A 12 -15.46 -37.87 56.77
CA ARG A 12 -14.41 -38.82 56.40
C ARG A 12 -13.16 -38.09 55.96
N SER A 13 -12.29 -37.94 56.97
CA SER A 13 -10.88 -38.32 56.95
C SER A 13 -9.99 -37.75 55.84
N PHE A 14 -9.15 -36.81 56.29
CA PHE A 14 -7.77 -36.57 55.88
C PHE A 14 -7.09 -37.74 55.15
N GLY A 15 -6.72 -37.50 53.89
CA GLY A 15 -5.72 -38.25 53.15
C GLY A 15 -4.56 -37.33 52.76
N ARG A 16 -3.61 -37.14 53.67
CA ARG A 16 -2.35 -36.43 53.44
C ARG A 16 -1.47 -37.31 52.54
N TRP A 17 -1.43 -37.05 51.23
CA TRP A 17 -0.46 -37.70 50.33
C TRP A 17 0.71 -36.76 50.07
N ARG A 18 1.83 -37.03 50.76
CA ARG A 18 3.13 -36.40 50.55
C ARG A 18 3.93 -37.21 49.52
N GLY A 19 4.54 -36.49 48.57
CA GLY A 19 5.67 -36.94 47.75
C GLY A 19 5.23 -37.69 46.49
N ARG A 20 5.81 -37.45 45.31
CA ARG A 20 7.20 -37.08 45.01
C ARG A 20 7.27 -36.27 43.70
N LEU A 21 8.09 -35.21 43.69
CA LEU A 21 8.72 -34.68 42.49
C LEU A 21 9.60 -35.76 41.86
N SER A 22 9.36 -36.13 40.61
CA SER A 22 10.32 -36.83 39.75
C SER A 22 9.86 -36.76 38.29
N GLY A 23 10.61 -36.01 37.47
CA GLY A 23 10.72 -36.16 36.01
C GLY A 23 9.44 -35.90 35.20
N ALA A 24 9.38 -35.03 34.21
CA ALA A 24 10.41 -34.42 33.41
C ALA A 24 9.94 -33.02 33.02
N LEU A 25 10.83 -32.04 33.14
CA LEU A 25 10.76 -30.85 32.30
C LEU A 25 10.96 -31.32 30.86
N VAL A 26 9.89 -31.73 30.19
CA VAL A 26 9.81 -31.58 28.74
C VAL A 26 9.54 -30.09 28.55
N GLY A 27 10.62 -29.31 28.60
CA GLY A 27 10.63 -27.96 28.07
C GLY A 27 10.38 -28.09 26.58
N GLY A 28 9.10 -28.12 26.21
CA GLY A 28 8.69 -27.96 24.83
C GLY A 28 9.25 -26.62 24.37
N PHE A 29 10.32 -26.66 23.60
CA PHE A 29 10.77 -25.55 22.79
C PHE A 29 9.66 -25.33 21.76
N ALA A 30 8.60 -24.63 22.18
CA ALA A 30 7.65 -24.05 21.27
C ALA A 30 8.43 -22.98 20.51
N LEU A 31 9.09 -23.42 19.43
CA LEU A 31 9.48 -22.57 18.33
C LEU A 31 8.20 -21.88 17.90
N VAL A 32 7.98 -20.68 18.42
CA VAL A 32 7.12 -19.70 17.81
C VAL A 32 7.76 -19.47 16.45
N MET A 33 7.35 -20.25 15.47
CA MET A 33 7.65 -20.04 14.06
C MET A 33 6.95 -18.74 13.70
N ALA A 34 7.54 -17.61 14.08
CA ALA A 34 7.18 -16.32 13.53
C ALA A 34 7.34 -16.48 12.02
N GLY A 35 6.22 -16.45 11.29
CA GLY A 35 6.25 -16.58 9.84
C GLY A 35 7.17 -15.50 9.27
N CYS A 36 8.29 -15.90 8.69
CA CYS A 36 9.16 -14.98 7.96
C CYS A 36 8.47 -14.64 6.64
N ALA A 37 7.86 -13.46 6.56
CA ALA A 37 7.36 -12.94 5.29
C ALA A 37 8.54 -12.57 4.38
N SER A 38 8.44 -12.91 3.10
CA SER A 38 9.36 -12.41 2.09
C SER A 38 8.87 -11.06 1.59
N HIS A 39 9.71 -10.02 1.69
CA HIS A 39 9.34 -8.67 1.29
C HIS A 39 9.97 -8.30 -0.04
N TYR A 40 9.17 -7.71 -0.93
CA TYR A 40 9.63 -7.27 -2.24
C TYR A 40 9.30 -5.80 -2.46
N THR A 41 10.16 -5.14 -3.23
CA THR A 41 9.90 -3.83 -3.84
C THR A 41 9.68 -4.03 -5.32
N HIS A 42 8.59 -3.50 -5.82
CA HIS A 42 8.24 -3.45 -7.23
C HIS A 42 8.41 -2.01 -7.69
N TYR A 43 9.13 -1.80 -8.79
CA TYR A 43 9.39 -0.46 -9.28
C TYR A 43 9.65 -0.39 -10.78
N ALA A 44 9.42 0.79 -11.33
CA ALA A 44 9.89 1.17 -12.65
C ALA A 44 10.19 2.67 -12.69
N VAL A 45 11.08 3.07 -13.58
CA VAL A 45 11.25 4.47 -13.97
C VAL A 45 11.23 4.55 -15.48
N PHE A 46 10.34 5.37 -16.02
CA PHE A 46 10.11 5.50 -17.45
C PHE A 46 10.07 6.99 -17.85
N PRO A 47 10.43 7.32 -19.10
CA PRO A 47 10.25 8.67 -19.63
C PRO A 47 8.78 8.91 -19.97
N ALA A 48 8.26 10.08 -19.62
CA ALA A 48 6.95 10.56 -20.03
C ALA A 48 6.89 12.08 -19.93
N GLU A 49 5.98 12.70 -20.68
CA GLU A 49 5.68 14.11 -20.50
C GLU A 49 4.98 14.35 -19.16
N ASN A 50 5.25 15.49 -18.51
CA ASN A 50 4.40 16.04 -17.47
C ASN A 50 3.20 16.79 -18.09
N SER A 51 2.28 17.33 -17.28
CA SER A 51 1.09 18.00 -17.79
C SER A 51 1.39 19.33 -18.49
N SER A 52 2.57 19.91 -18.26
CA SER A 52 3.11 21.06 -19.02
C SER A 52 3.72 20.68 -20.37
N GLY A 53 3.87 19.37 -20.66
CA GLY A 53 4.44 18.88 -21.92
C GLY A 53 5.97 18.76 -21.93
N GLU A 54 6.61 18.79 -20.76
CA GLU A 54 8.05 18.60 -20.65
C GLU A 54 8.41 17.13 -20.45
N ASP A 55 9.46 16.67 -21.12
CA ASP A 55 9.98 15.32 -20.94
C ASP A 55 10.60 15.17 -19.54
N ARG A 56 9.97 14.33 -18.70
CA ARG A 56 10.41 14.05 -17.33
C ARG A 56 10.53 12.56 -17.10
N ARG A 57 11.22 12.19 -16.01
CA ARG A 57 11.23 10.81 -15.50
C ARG A 57 10.07 10.61 -14.55
N VAL A 58 9.31 9.54 -14.73
CA VAL A 58 8.24 9.13 -13.83
C VAL A 58 8.63 7.84 -13.13
N ARG A 59 8.52 7.82 -11.80
CA ARG A 59 8.80 6.66 -10.97
C ARG A 59 7.50 6.09 -10.42
N VAL A 60 7.39 4.77 -10.50
CA VAL A 60 6.33 4.00 -9.83
C VAL A 60 6.94 3.02 -8.85
N VAL A 61 6.40 2.93 -7.63
CA VAL A 61 6.89 2.01 -6.59
C VAL A 61 5.74 1.45 -5.75
N TRP A 62 5.79 0.16 -5.43
CA TRP A 62 5.01 -0.42 -4.35
C TRP A 62 5.78 -1.57 -3.69
N HIS A 63 5.28 -2.06 -2.56
CA HIS A 63 5.89 -3.18 -1.86
C HIS A 63 4.87 -4.29 -1.64
N THR A 64 5.33 -5.53 -1.67
CA THR A 64 4.53 -6.71 -1.29
C THR A 64 5.18 -7.46 -0.14
N ALA A 65 4.35 -8.10 0.69
CA ALA A 65 4.76 -9.09 1.68
C ALA A 65 4.12 -10.43 1.33
N GLU A 66 4.95 -11.44 1.09
CA GLU A 66 4.54 -12.80 0.74
C GLU A 66 4.75 -13.71 1.95
N TYR A 67 3.66 -14.25 2.47
CA TYR A 67 3.68 -15.18 3.60
C TYR A 67 3.74 -16.62 3.11
N PRO A 68 4.39 -17.53 3.86
CA PRO A 68 4.35 -18.95 3.54
C PRO A 68 2.91 -19.48 3.50
N ALA A 69 2.61 -20.39 2.56
CA ALA A 69 1.26 -20.92 2.36
C ALA A 69 0.63 -21.59 3.58
N TRP A 70 1.44 -22.03 4.55
CA TRP A 70 0.98 -22.64 5.80
C TRP A 70 0.54 -21.63 6.87
N TRP A 71 0.78 -20.33 6.66
CA TRP A 71 0.40 -19.27 7.60
C TRP A 71 -1.11 -18.96 7.50
N PRO A 72 -1.85 -18.88 8.63
CA PRO A 72 -3.24 -18.45 8.61
C PRO A 72 -3.36 -17.02 8.06
N GLY A 73 -4.09 -16.84 6.95
CA GLY A 73 -4.17 -15.54 6.25
C GLY A 73 -2.97 -15.25 5.35
N ALA A 74 -2.43 -16.28 4.67
CA ALA A 74 -1.33 -16.19 3.71
C ALA A 74 -1.65 -15.41 2.42
N ASP A 75 -2.50 -14.38 2.51
CA ASP A 75 -2.71 -13.45 1.42
C ASP A 75 -1.46 -12.58 1.26
N VAL A 76 -1.07 -12.34 0.02
CA VAL A 76 -0.06 -11.33 -0.28
C VAL A 76 -0.66 -9.97 0.06
N VAL A 77 0.11 -9.14 0.77
CA VAL A 77 -0.33 -7.78 1.14
C VAL A 77 0.54 -6.78 0.39
N ALA A 78 -0.07 -5.90 -0.40
CA ALA A 78 0.61 -4.77 -1.02
C ALA A 78 0.45 -3.45 -0.24
N THR A 79 1.46 -2.60 -0.32
CA THR A 79 1.32 -1.17 0.00
C THR A 79 0.59 -0.44 -1.12
N ALA A 80 0.23 0.82 -0.92
CA ALA A 80 -0.17 1.69 -2.03
C ALA A 80 0.95 1.77 -3.09
N LEU A 81 0.52 1.92 -4.34
CA LEU A 81 1.38 2.28 -5.47
C LEU A 81 1.62 3.78 -5.45
N THR A 82 2.88 4.20 -5.36
CA THR A 82 3.28 5.58 -5.52
C THR A 82 3.57 5.89 -6.97
N VAL A 83 3.14 7.06 -7.44
CA VAL A 83 3.54 7.64 -8.73
C VAL A 83 4.14 9.00 -8.46
N GLU A 84 5.37 9.20 -8.89
CA GLU A 84 6.18 10.39 -8.66
C GLU A 84 6.71 10.88 -10.00
N THR A 85 6.62 12.18 -10.25
CA THR A 85 7.17 12.81 -11.45
C THR A 85 8.40 13.63 -11.04
N GLN A 86 9.47 13.54 -11.82
CA GLN A 86 10.70 14.30 -11.57
C GLN A 86 10.40 15.80 -11.51
N CYS A 87 11.07 16.51 -10.59
CA CYS A 87 10.85 17.93 -10.31
C CYS A 87 9.47 18.28 -9.74
N SER A 88 8.68 17.29 -9.28
CA SER A 88 7.36 17.53 -8.70
C SER A 88 7.29 17.19 -7.23
N THR A 89 6.65 18.06 -6.44
CA THR A 89 6.29 17.76 -5.06
C THR A 89 4.99 16.94 -4.95
N ARG A 90 4.26 16.72 -6.05
CA ARG A 90 3.01 15.95 -6.06
C ARG A 90 3.29 14.45 -6.14
N VAL A 91 2.97 13.74 -5.05
CA VAL A 91 3.03 12.27 -4.98
C VAL A 91 1.63 11.68 -4.99
N TRP A 92 1.33 10.91 -6.04
CA TRP A 92 0.08 10.14 -6.13
C TRP A 92 0.22 8.81 -5.40
N ARG A 93 -0.84 8.41 -4.69
CA ARG A 93 -0.89 7.14 -3.95
C ARG A 93 -2.14 6.37 -4.35
N LEU A 94 -1.98 5.38 -5.21
CA LEU A 94 -3.06 4.50 -5.64
C LEU A 94 -3.18 3.35 -4.65
N LYS A 95 -4.35 3.20 -4.04
CA LYS A 95 -4.61 2.14 -3.07
C LYS A 95 -5.51 1.09 -3.72
N GLY A 96 -5.20 -0.20 -3.51
CA GLY A 96 -6.16 -1.28 -3.69
C GLY A 96 -6.67 -1.69 -2.31
N VAL A 97 -7.85 -1.24 -1.90
CA VAL A 97 -8.47 -1.67 -0.62
C VAL A 97 -10.00 -1.64 -0.76
N PRO A 98 -10.73 -2.47 0.01
CA PRO A 98 -12.13 -2.80 -0.25
C PRO A 98 -13.09 -1.63 -0.07
N GLN A 99 -14.27 -1.79 -0.67
CA GLN A 99 -15.43 -0.89 -0.63
C GLN A 99 -15.52 -0.03 0.64
N GLY A 100 -15.52 1.29 0.44
CA GLY A 100 -16.03 2.26 1.39
C GLY A 100 -16.91 3.29 0.67
N ASP A 101 -17.84 3.92 1.39
CA ASP A 101 -18.93 4.76 0.84
C ASP A 101 -18.48 6.13 0.28
N SER A 102 -17.18 6.33 -0.01
CA SER A 102 -16.69 7.51 -0.70
C SER A 102 -16.33 7.14 -2.14
N GLY A 103 -16.65 7.99 -3.12
CA GLY A 103 -16.50 7.67 -4.56
C GLY A 103 -15.13 7.15 -4.97
N CYS A 104 -14.07 7.53 -4.24
CA CYS A 104 -12.71 7.04 -4.47
C CYS A 104 -12.40 5.63 -3.95
N ALA A 105 -13.21 5.12 -3.02
CA ALA A 105 -13.02 3.84 -2.33
C ALA A 105 -13.76 2.69 -3.03
N SER A 106 -14.02 2.82 -4.33
CA SER A 106 -14.56 1.75 -5.15
C SER A 106 -13.44 0.75 -5.54
N GLU A 107 -13.79 -0.46 -6.00
CA GLU A 107 -12.88 -1.59 -6.28
C GLU A 107 -11.74 -1.32 -7.30
N GLY A 108 -10.51 -1.75 -7.02
CA GLY A 108 -9.38 -1.60 -7.94
C GLY A 108 -8.27 -0.71 -7.39
N VAL A 109 -7.16 -0.63 -8.13
CA VAL A 109 -5.99 0.19 -7.74
C VAL A 109 -6.09 1.57 -8.38
N ARG A 110 -6.48 2.57 -7.59
CA ARG A 110 -6.80 3.91 -8.10
C ARG A 110 -6.49 5.04 -7.12
N ALA A 111 -6.47 6.26 -7.64
CA ALA A 111 -6.39 7.49 -6.88
C ALA A 111 -7.31 8.57 -7.49
N CYS A 112 -7.87 9.41 -6.62
CA CYS A 112 -8.78 10.48 -7.01
C CYS A 112 -8.11 11.83 -6.97
N GLY A 113 -8.58 12.70 -7.85
CA GLY A 113 -8.18 14.09 -7.87
C GLY A 113 -8.64 14.83 -6.63
N GLU A 114 -7.98 15.94 -6.40
CA GLU A 114 -8.23 16.84 -5.30
C GLU A 114 -9.02 18.05 -5.80
N PRO A 115 -10.28 18.24 -5.36
CA PRO A 115 -11.09 19.37 -5.79
C PRO A 115 -10.38 20.70 -5.57
N GLY A 116 -10.42 21.57 -6.59
CA GLY A 116 -9.71 22.85 -6.59
C GLY A 116 -8.21 22.76 -6.88
N GLN A 117 -7.65 21.57 -7.07
CA GLN A 117 -6.26 21.36 -7.48
C GLN A 117 -6.13 20.63 -8.80
N ASP A 118 -7.07 19.74 -9.11
CA ASP A 118 -7.08 18.93 -10.33
C ASP A 118 -8.33 19.23 -11.19
N ARG A 119 -8.21 19.03 -12.49
CA ARG A 119 -9.31 19.07 -13.47
C ARG A 119 -9.23 17.89 -14.42
N LEU A 120 -10.35 17.51 -15.02
CA LEU A 120 -10.39 16.48 -16.06
C LEU A 120 -9.67 17.01 -17.30
N ALA A 121 -8.61 16.34 -17.75
CA ALA A 121 -7.81 16.82 -18.88
C ALA A 121 -8.61 16.88 -20.18
N ARG A 122 -9.61 16.00 -20.34
CA ARG A 122 -10.45 15.93 -21.55
C ARG A 122 -11.46 17.08 -21.66
N THR A 123 -12.02 17.53 -20.54
CA THR A 123 -13.12 18.51 -20.53
C THR A 123 -12.71 19.87 -19.95
N GLY A 124 -11.60 19.93 -19.23
CA GLY A 124 -11.15 21.10 -18.46
C GLY A 124 -11.97 21.36 -17.20
N GLU A 125 -12.94 20.50 -16.88
CA GLU A 125 -13.84 20.69 -15.74
C GLU A 125 -13.13 20.37 -14.42
N PRO A 126 -13.32 21.17 -13.36
CA PRO A 126 -12.80 20.86 -12.04
C PRO A 126 -13.26 19.48 -11.56
N VAL A 127 -12.39 18.75 -10.88
CA VAL A 127 -12.77 17.44 -10.33
C VAL A 127 -13.70 17.61 -9.12
N GLU A 128 -14.73 16.78 -9.07
CA GLU A 128 -15.61 16.62 -7.91
C GLU A 128 -14.99 15.61 -6.92
N PRO A 129 -15.38 15.63 -5.62
CA PRO A 129 -14.94 14.63 -4.65
C PRO A 129 -15.19 13.20 -5.15
N GLY A 130 -14.14 12.37 -5.15
CA GLY A 130 -14.21 10.97 -5.59
C GLY A 130 -14.02 10.74 -7.10
N THR A 131 -13.75 11.79 -7.88
CA THR A 131 -13.38 11.66 -9.29
C THR A 131 -12.04 10.93 -9.43
N VAL A 132 -12.03 9.77 -10.09
CA VAL A 132 -10.82 8.99 -10.33
C VAL A 132 -9.94 9.71 -11.36
N CYS A 133 -8.70 9.97 -11.00
CA CYS A 133 -7.71 10.64 -11.86
C CYS A 133 -6.59 9.71 -12.31
N MET A 134 -6.28 8.67 -11.54
CA MET A 134 -5.30 7.66 -11.91
C MET A 134 -5.82 6.27 -11.56
N ALA A 135 -5.61 5.32 -12.46
CA ALA A 135 -6.00 3.92 -12.24
C ALA A 135 -5.05 2.95 -12.92
N VAL A 136 -4.81 1.82 -12.26
CA VAL A 136 -4.23 0.64 -12.91
C VAL A 136 -5.35 -0.08 -13.66
N THR A 137 -5.08 -0.46 -14.90
CA THR A 137 -6.11 -0.97 -15.82
C THR A 137 -5.98 -2.45 -16.12
N ASN A 138 -4.85 -3.06 -15.78
CA ASN A 138 -4.57 -4.48 -16.00
C ASN A 138 -4.64 -5.34 -14.72
N ALA A 139 -5.03 -4.78 -13.58
CA ALA A 139 -5.25 -5.52 -12.35
C ALA A 139 -6.13 -4.75 -11.35
N ASP A 140 -6.96 -5.48 -10.61
CA ASP A 140 -7.78 -4.91 -9.53
C ASP A 140 -7.03 -4.85 -8.19
N ARG A 141 -5.90 -5.56 -8.07
CA ARG A 141 -5.01 -5.52 -6.91
C ARG A 141 -3.55 -5.55 -7.31
N LEU A 142 -2.70 -4.90 -6.52
CA LEU A 142 -1.27 -4.76 -6.81
C LEU A 142 -0.49 -6.08 -6.71
N GLU A 143 -0.99 -7.06 -5.96
CA GLU A 143 -0.34 -8.36 -5.83
C GLU A 143 -0.54 -9.26 -7.06
N ALA A 144 -1.54 -8.94 -7.91
CA ALA A 144 -1.82 -9.67 -9.14
C ALA A 144 -1.01 -9.18 -10.34
N LEU A 145 -0.24 -8.09 -10.18
CA LEU A 145 0.60 -7.55 -11.24
C LEU A 145 1.88 -8.38 -11.39
N GLU A 146 2.13 -8.86 -12.60
CA GLU A 146 3.33 -9.62 -12.95
C GLU A 146 4.11 -8.90 -14.04
N GLY A 147 5.17 -8.19 -13.66
CA GLY A 147 6.16 -7.62 -14.60
C GLY A 147 5.69 -6.45 -15.47
N GLU A 148 4.40 -6.14 -15.53
CA GLU A 148 3.85 -5.02 -16.28
C GLU A 148 2.72 -4.30 -15.52
N LEU A 149 2.73 -2.96 -15.58
CA LEU A 149 1.72 -2.07 -15.01
C LEU A 149 1.13 -1.20 -16.13
N ALA A 150 -0.20 -1.20 -16.28
CA ALA A 150 -0.90 -0.34 -17.23
C ALA A 150 -1.59 0.84 -16.51
N LEU A 151 -0.94 2.01 -16.47
CA LEU A 151 -1.40 3.21 -15.76
C LEU A 151 -2.20 4.14 -16.67
N ARG A 152 -3.47 4.40 -16.35
CA ARG A 152 -4.28 5.46 -16.97
C ARG A 152 -4.25 6.72 -16.10
N VAL A 153 -4.18 7.88 -16.76
CA VAL A 153 -4.22 9.21 -16.13
C VAL A 153 -5.25 10.05 -16.86
N ASP A 154 -6.26 10.52 -16.13
CA ASP A 154 -7.46 11.19 -16.68
C ASP A 154 -7.52 12.70 -16.32
N CYS A 155 -6.69 13.14 -15.37
CA CYS A 155 -6.68 14.52 -14.86
C CYS A 155 -5.35 15.22 -15.10
N GLU A 156 -5.36 16.53 -14.95
CA GLU A 156 -4.20 17.41 -14.95
C GLU A 156 -4.34 18.47 -13.84
N PRO A 157 -3.23 19.07 -13.36
CA PRO A 157 -3.30 20.10 -12.34
C PRO A 157 -3.93 21.38 -12.91
N ILE A 158 -4.74 22.08 -12.09
CA ILE A 158 -5.27 23.40 -12.45
C ILE A 158 -4.14 24.43 -12.50
N ASN A 159 -3.21 24.34 -11.56
CA ASN A 159 -1.98 25.13 -11.50
C ASN A 159 -0.79 24.19 -11.28
N THR A 160 0.24 24.31 -12.11
CA THR A 160 1.45 23.50 -12.04
C THR A 160 2.40 23.96 -10.95
N GLN A 161 2.25 25.19 -10.44
CA GLN A 161 3.03 25.73 -9.35
C GLN A 161 2.17 26.03 -8.12
N ARG A 162 2.75 25.87 -6.92
CA ARG A 162 2.20 26.36 -5.66
C ARG A 162 3.18 27.34 -5.03
N GLY A 163 2.70 28.53 -4.68
CA GLY A 163 3.53 29.58 -4.12
C GLY A 163 3.84 30.65 -5.15
N SER A 164 4.87 31.45 -4.91
CA SER A 164 5.28 32.55 -5.81
C SER A 164 6.77 32.84 -5.68
N GLY A 165 7.41 33.21 -6.79
CA GLY A 165 8.82 33.56 -6.82
C GLY A 165 9.72 32.34 -6.66
N GLU A 166 10.87 32.52 -6.02
CA GLU A 166 11.91 31.49 -5.84
C GLU A 166 11.46 30.32 -4.92
N GLU A 167 10.33 30.44 -4.24
CA GLU A 167 9.74 29.39 -3.38
C GLU A 167 8.61 28.63 -4.09
N ALA A 168 8.40 28.83 -5.38
CA ALA A 168 7.37 28.14 -6.13
C ALA A 168 7.67 26.63 -6.21
N GLU A 169 6.80 25.82 -5.61
CA GLU A 169 6.88 24.36 -5.71
C GLU A 169 6.18 23.90 -6.98
N ASN A 170 6.91 23.22 -7.86
CA ASN A 170 6.33 22.53 -9.01
C ASN A 170 5.54 21.30 -8.52
N ARG A 171 4.31 21.16 -9.00
CA ARG A 171 3.34 20.10 -8.67
C ARG A 171 2.82 19.39 -9.91
N ASP A 172 3.46 19.64 -11.04
CA ASP A 172 3.13 18.98 -12.28
C ASP A 172 3.34 17.47 -12.15
N TYR A 173 2.54 16.68 -12.83
CA TYR A 173 2.65 15.23 -12.80
C TYR A 173 2.48 14.67 -14.19
N VAL A 174 2.80 13.38 -14.33
CA VAL A 174 2.67 12.62 -15.58
C VAL A 174 1.39 13.01 -16.34
N ARG A 175 1.56 13.33 -17.62
CA ARG A 175 0.52 13.84 -18.47
C ARG A 175 -0.69 12.90 -18.51
N ALA A 176 -1.88 13.47 -18.65
CA ALA A 176 -3.07 12.69 -18.96
C ALA A 176 -2.93 12.00 -20.31
N SER A 177 -3.39 10.76 -20.41
CA SER A 177 -3.32 9.99 -21.65
C SER A 177 -4.56 9.11 -21.81
N ALA A 178 -5.17 9.20 -23.00
CA ALA A 178 -6.27 8.34 -23.40
C ALA A 178 -5.85 6.86 -23.56
N VAL A 179 -4.56 6.62 -23.84
CA VAL A 179 -3.96 5.28 -23.91
C VAL A 179 -3.14 5.06 -22.64
N PRO A 180 -3.40 4.00 -21.86
CA PRO A 180 -2.63 3.72 -20.65
C PRO A 180 -1.12 3.58 -20.93
N TYR A 181 -0.30 4.13 -20.06
CA TYR A 181 1.14 3.88 -20.05
C TYR A 181 1.38 2.41 -19.71
N SER A 182 1.98 1.65 -20.64
CA SER A 182 2.47 0.30 -20.38
C SER A 182 3.90 0.37 -19.84
N ILE A 183 4.07 -0.07 -18.60
CA ILE A 183 5.29 0.14 -17.82
C ILE A 183 5.84 -1.22 -17.39
N ALA A 184 7.03 -1.59 -17.87
CA ALA A 184 7.71 -2.80 -17.44
C ALA A 184 8.26 -2.62 -16.01
N VAL A 185 7.86 -3.49 -15.09
CA VAL A 185 8.16 -3.41 -13.67
C VAL A 185 9.19 -4.44 -13.26
N ARG A 186 10.15 -4.01 -12.43
CA ARG A 186 11.13 -4.89 -11.78
C ARG A 186 10.67 -5.23 -10.37
N LYS A 187 10.78 -6.50 -10.00
CA LYS A 187 10.61 -7.01 -8.63
C LYS A 187 11.98 -7.32 -8.03
N ALA A 188 12.26 -6.77 -6.86
CA ALA A 188 13.51 -6.99 -6.14
C ALA A 188 13.27 -7.29 -4.66
N PRO A 189 14.10 -8.13 -4.00
CA PRO A 189 14.05 -8.30 -2.55
C PRO A 189 14.22 -6.96 -1.83
N ARG A 190 13.36 -6.70 -0.85
CA ARG A 190 13.42 -5.46 -0.06
C ARG A 190 14.73 -5.43 0.73
N TYR A 191 15.35 -4.25 0.82
CA TYR A 191 16.66 -4.01 1.46
C TYR A 191 17.87 -4.62 0.76
N SER A 192 17.73 -5.10 -0.49
CA SER A 192 18.90 -5.37 -1.33
C SER A 192 19.63 -4.05 -1.62
N LEU A 193 20.94 -4.01 -1.33
CA LEU A 193 21.80 -2.85 -1.58
C LEU A 193 22.02 -2.59 -3.08
N GLU A 194 21.80 -3.59 -3.93
CA GLU A 194 22.12 -3.55 -5.36
C GLU A 194 20.88 -3.45 -6.26
N ALA A 195 19.66 -3.54 -5.70
CA ALA A 195 18.42 -3.71 -6.48
C ALA A 195 17.27 -2.78 -6.06
N GLY A 196 17.59 -1.66 -5.40
CA GLY A 196 16.60 -0.65 -5.04
C GLY A 196 16.06 0.16 -6.23
N PRO A 197 14.88 0.79 -6.10
CA PRO A 197 14.40 1.75 -7.08
C PRO A 197 15.38 2.93 -7.20
N PRO A 198 15.77 3.33 -8.42
CA PRO A 198 16.61 4.51 -8.59
C PRO A 198 15.86 5.76 -8.11
N GLU A 199 16.63 6.73 -7.62
CA GLU A 199 16.12 8.05 -7.29
C GLU A 199 15.88 8.84 -8.58
N LEU A 200 14.88 9.71 -8.55
CA LEU A 200 14.70 10.71 -9.60
C LEU A 200 15.76 11.79 -9.33
N GLY A 201 16.66 12.02 -10.28
CA GLY A 201 17.71 13.01 -10.11
C GLY A 201 17.17 14.42 -10.31
N ASP A 202 17.69 15.39 -9.56
CA ASP A 202 17.19 16.77 -9.58
C ASP A 202 18.00 17.70 -10.50
N ALA A 203 19.04 17.19 -11.16
CA ALA A 203 19.97 17.99 -11.97
C ALA A 203 19.34 18.74 -13.17
N VAL A 204 18.10 18.40 -13.54
CA VAL A 204 17.31 19.05 -14.61
C VAL A 204 16.12 19.85 -14.04
N CYS A 205 16.08 20.02 -12.73
CA CYS A 205 15.04 20.78 -12.03
C CYS A 205 15.45 22.22 -11.73
N ASP A 206 16.72 22.58 -11.94
CA ASP A 206 17.30 23.90 -11.63
C ASP A 206 17.20 24.94 -12.77
N ASP A 207 16.33 24.69 -13.77
CA ASP A 207 16.11 25.63 -14.88
C ASP A 207 14.72 26.27 -14.80
N GLU A 208 14.48 27.16 -13.82
CA GLU A 208 13.40 28.17 -13.84
C GLU A 208 13.82 29.47 -13.12
#